data_AF-A0A4Q4W922-F1
#
_entry.id   AF-A0A4Q4W922-F1
#
_cell.length_a   1.000
_cell.length_b   1.000
_cell.length_c   1.000
_cell.angle_alpha   90.00
_cell.angle_beta   90.00
_cell.angle_gamma   90.00
#
_symmetry.space_group_name_H-M   'P 1'
#
loop_
_entity.id
_entity.type
_entity.pdbx_description
1 polymer ?
#
loop_
_entity_poly.entity_id
_entity_poly.type
_entity_poly.pdbx_seq_one_letter_code
_entity_poly.pdbx_strand_id
1 'polypeptide(L)'
;MAGQCLYFLRPSFLRKQSSSADASFSEKSSPAKPRTEYLDGVRGAASLIVFSLHWNHVHFPSVNSGWGYKDKTSLWLLPFVRLTYSGAAMVAVFFVVSGFVLLHRFVQRMDRHKYPELLAGLSSITFRRAIRLCLPAFASSLMAYVCADLGIISAPNKVDGKPFEHGLTAYLEFLDLETNPWNWNADFFGFYNPQL
;
A
#
# COMPACT_ATOMS: atom_id res chain seq x y z
N MET A 1 17.37 -14.66 31.59
CA MET A 1 16.10 -14.33 30.89
C MET A 1 16.36 -13.70 29.50
N ALA A 2 17.19 -14.29 28.64
CA ALA A 2 17.56 -13.69 27.34
C ALA A 2 17.19 -14.54 26.10
N GLY A 3 16.69 -15.77 26.29
CA GLY A 3 16.46 -16.72 25.20
C GLY A 3 15.10 -16.62 24.47
N GLN A 4 14.15 -15.84 24.99
CA GLN A 4 12.78 -15.78 24.43
C GLN A 4 12.60 -14.68 23.36
N CYS A 5 13.40 -13.61 23.38
CA CYS A 5 13.26 -12.51 22.40
C CYS A 5 13.67 -12.92 20.97
N LEU A 6 14.58 -13.88 20.82
CA LEU A 6 15.05 -14.34 19.51
C LEU A 6 14.03 -15.21 18.75
N TYR A 7 13.00 -15.71 19.43
CA TYR A 7 11.91 -16.47 18.78
C TYR A 7 10.97 -15.58 17.96
N PHE A 8 10.82 -14.31 18.33
CA PHE A 8 9.96 -13.36 17.62
C PHE A 8 10.59 -12.88 16.29
N LEU A 9 11.92 -12.91 16.20
CA LEU A 9 12.66 -12.55 14.98
C LEU A 9 12.79 -13.70 13.98
N ARG A 10 12.40 -14.93 14.34
CA ARG A 10 12.47 -16.06 13.42
C ARG A 10 11.30 -15.98 12.42
N PRO A 11 11.55 -15.79 11.12
CA PRO A 11 10.49 -15.75 10.11
C PRO A 11 9.68 -17.05 10.18
N SER A 12 8.36 -16.94 10.04
CA SER A 12 7.44 -18.09 10.10
C SER A 12 7.80 -19.21 9.12
N PHE A 13 8.45 -18.87 7.98
CA PHE A 13 8.96 -19.81 6.98
C PHE A 13 10.12 -20.69 7.45
N LEU A 14 10.90 -20.25 8.46
CA LEU A 14 12.01 -21.01 9.04
C LEU A 14 11.62 -21.80 10.28
N ARG A 15 10.35 -21.74 10.71
CA ARG A 15 9.83 -22.53 11.83
C ARG A 15 9.64 -23.98 11.39
N LYS A 16 10.73 -24.75 11.45
CA LYS A 16 10.67 -26.21 11.36
C LYS A 16 9.81 -26.70 12.54
N GLN A 17 8.63 -27.24 12.26
CA GLN A 17 7.81 -27.93 13.26
C GLN A 17 8.65 -29.11 13.76
N SER A 18 9.28 -28.98 14.93
CA SER A 18 9.87 -30.12 15.62
C SER A 18 8.72 -30.93 16.19
N SER A 19 8.21 -31.86 15.38
CA SER A 19 7.46 -33.01 15.90
C SER A 19 8.45 -33.86 16.70
N SER A 20 8.35 -33.85 18.03
CA SER A 20 8.84 -34.82 19.04
C SER A 20 8.98 -34.06 20.38
N ALA A 21 8.42 -34.45 21.52
CA ALA A 21 7.78 -35.68 21.95
C ALA A 21 6.84 -35.36 23.12
N ASP A 22 5.57 -35.73 23.02
CA ASP A 22 4.87 -36.51 24.05
C ASP A 22 3.48 -36.87 23.53
N ALA A 23 3.24 -38.18 23.49
CA ALA A 23 2.12 -38.81 22.83
C ALA A 23 0.83 -38.66 23.65
N SER A 24 -0.12 -37.91 23.11
CA SER A 24 -1.53 -38.26 23.22
C SER A 24 -2.18 -38.04 21.85
N PHE A 25 -2.86 -39.08 21.37
CA PHE A 25 -3.46 -39.19 20.05
C PHE A 25 -4.54 -38.11 19.84
N SER A 26 -4.12 -36.92 19.39
CA SER A 26 -4.99 -35.95 18.74
C SER A 26 -4.35 -35.66 17.40
N GLU A 27 -4.83 -36.36 16.39
CA GLU A 27 -4.51 -36.16 14.99
C GLU A 27 -5.02 -34.76 14.57
N LYS A 28 -4.34 -33.71 15.02
CA LYS A 28 -4.53 -32.35 14.52
C LYS A 28 -3.99 -32.34 13.10
N SER A 29 -4.84 -32.76 12.17
CA SER A 29 -4.68 -32.46 10.75
C SER A 29 -4.23 -31.00 10.64
N SER A 30 -3.06 -30.80 10.03
CA SER A 30 -2.58 -29.45 9.77
C SER A 30 -3.68 -28.73 8.99
N PRO A 31 -4.14 -27.54 9.41
CA PRO A 31 -5.24 -26.87 8.73
C PRO A 31 -4.87 -26.74 7.25
N ALA A 32 -5.69 -27.31 6.38
CA ALA A 32 -5.44 -27.32 4.95
C ALA A 32 -5.18 -25.89 4.50
N LYS A 33 -4.00 -25.66 3.94
CA LYS A 33 -3.58 -24.36 3.42
C LYS A 33 -4.63 -23.85 2.43
N PRO A 34 -5.15 -22.62 2.59
CA PRO A 34 -6.12 -22.10 1.66
C PRO A 34 -5.52 -22.08 0.24
N ARG A 35 -6.29 -22.56 -0.75
CA ARG A 35 -5.85 -22.66 -2.16
C ARG A 35 -5.38 -21.33 -2.79
N THR A 36 -5.57 -20.22 -2.09
CA THR A 36 -5.19 -18.86 -2.52
C THR A 36 -3.81 -18.40 -2.01
N GLU A 37 -3.02 -19.24 -1.32
CA GLU A 37 -1.70 -18.82 -0.81
C GLU A 37 -0.72 -18.34 -1.89
N TYR A 38 -0.80 -18.88 -3.11
CA TYR A 38 0.05 -18.43 -4.22
C TYR A 38 -0.21 -16.96 -4.60
N LEU A 39 -1.45 -16.48 -4.41
CA LEU A 39 -1.84 -15.10 -4.69
C LEU A 39 -1.25 -14.11 -3.68
N ASP A 40 -1.02 -14.56 -2.44
CA ASP A 40 -0.28 -13.77 -1.45
C ASP A 40 1.20 -13.61 -1.89
N GLY A 41 1.77 -14.64 -2.54
CA GLY A 41 3.09 -14.56 -3.16
C GLY A 41 3.15 -13.59 -4.35
N VAL A 42 2.16 -13.62 -5.25
CA VAL A 42 2.04 -12.67 -6.37
C VAL A 42 1.93 -11.24 -5.85
N ARG A 43 1.11 -11.01 -4.81
CA ARG A 43 0.98 -9.71 -4.16
C ARG A 43 2.33 -9.21 -3.60
N GLY A 44 3.10 -10.10 -2.98
CA GLY A 44 4.44 -9.81 -2.49
C GLY A 44 5.41 -9.42 -3.62
N ALA A 45 5.45 -10.22 -4.70
CA ALA A 45 6.27 -9.92 -5.87
C ALA A 45 5.91 -8.58 -6.51
N ALA A 46 4.61 -8.29 -6.68
CA ALA A 46 4.14 -7.00 -7.17
C ALA A 46 4.60 -5.84 -6.27
N SER A 47 4.50 -5.99 -4.95
CA SER A 47 4.94 -4.94 -4.02
C SER A 47 6.45 -4.65 -4.07
N LEU A 48 7.29 -5.66 -4.31
CA LEU A 48 8.74 -5.49 -4.49
C LEU A 48 9.06 -4.68 -5.76
N ILE A 49 8.32 -4.92 -6.84
CA ILE A 49 8.49 -4.17 -8.10
C ILE A 49 8.06 -2.71 -7.91
N VAL A 50 6.94 -2.47 -7.22
CA VAL A 50 6.48 -1.10 -6.90
C VAL A 50 7.49 -0.35 -6.03
N PHE A 51 8.08 -1.03 -5.03
CA PHE A 51 9.17 -0.47 -4.23
C PHE A 51 10.38 -0.12 -5.09
N SER A 52 10.79 -1.04 -5.97
CA SER A 52 11.90 -0.82 -6.89
C SER A 52 11.65 0.39 -7.80
N LEU A 53 10.43 0.59 -8.29
CA LEU A 53 10.06 1.78 -9.05
C LEU A 53 10.23 3.06 -8.20
N HIS A 54 9.63 3.12 -7.00
CA HIS A 54 9.69 4.32 -6.17
C HIS A 54 11.14 4.69 -5.80
N TRP A 55 11.99 3.69 -5.58
CA TRP A 55 13.41 3.90 -5.31
C TRP A 55 14.16 4.50 -6.51
N ASN A 56 13.89 4.00 -7.72
CA ASN A 56 14.61 4.39 -8.93
C ASN A 56 14.05 5.63 -9.62
N HIS A 57 12.74 5.92 -9.47
CA HIS A 57 12.07 6.99 -10.21
C HIS A 57 12.64 8.38 -9.91
N VAL A 58 13.06 8.64 -8.67
CA VAL A 58 13.67 9.92 -8.27
C VAL A 58 15.00 10.16 -8.99
N HIS A 59 15.82 9.12 -9.13
CA HIS A 59 17.15 9.20 -9.74
C HIS A 59 17.08 9.13 -11.27
N PHE A 60 16.12 8.37 -11.81
CA PHE A 60 15.99 8.10 -13.23
C PHE A 60 14.53 8.30 -13.68
N PRO A 61 14.04 9.53 -13.86
CA PRO A 61 12.66 9.79 -14.28
C PRO A 61 12.32 9.22 -15.66
N SER A 62 13.32 8.84 -16.45
CA SER A 62 13.15 8.10 -17.72
C SER A 62 12.49 6.74 -17.57
N VAL A 63 12.51 6.10 -16.39
CA VAL A 63 11.88 4.78 -16.16
C VAL A 63 10.35 4.81 -16.32
N ASN A 64 9.74 5.98 -16.13
CA ASN A 64 8.31 6.17 -16.35
C ASN A 64 7.94 6.41 -17.83
N SER A 65 8.92 6.74 -18.67
CA SER A 65 8.71 6.94 -20.12
C SER A 65 8.51 5.59 -20.84
N GLY A 66 7.63 5.58 -21.84
CA GLY A 66 7.48 4.44 -22.76
C GLY A 66 8.47 4.51 -23.92
N TRP A 67 8.73 3.37 -24.56
CA TRP A 67 9.49 3.33 -25.80
C TRP A 67 8.85 4.24 -26.87
N GLY A 68 9.65 5.08 -27.51
CA GLY A 68 9.18 6.07 -28.49
C GLY A 68 8.64 7.38 -27.90
N TYR A 69 8.58 7.53 -26.57
CA TYR A 69 8.21 8.80 -25.94
C TYR A 69 9.42 9.76 -25.92
N LYS A 70 9.28 10.95 -26.55
CA LYS A 70 10.34 11.96 -26.69
C LYS A 70 11.65 11.39 -27.25
N ASP A 71 11.55 10.61 -28.33
CA ASP A 71 12.69 9.96 -29.04
C ASP A 71 13.54 8.99 -28.20
N LYS A 72 13.02 8.53 -27.05
CA LYS A 72 13.71 7.53 -26.23
C LYS A 72 13.48 6.12 -26.77
N THR A 73 14.50 5.53 -27.35
CA THR A 73 14.47 4.20 -27.99
C THR A 73 15.29 3.13 -27.26
N SER A 74 15.80 3.42 -26.06
CA SER A 74 16.62 2.49 -25.28
C SER A 74 15.92 1.14 -25.07
N LEU A 75 16.70 0.05 -25.16
CA LEU A 75 16.18 -1.33 -25.10
C LEU A 75 15.43 -1.64 -23.80
N TRP A 76 15.77 -0.96 -22.70
CA TRP A 76 15.11 -1.14 -21.42
C TRP A 76 13.66 -0.66 -21.44
N LEU A 77 13.31 0.33 -22.28
CA LEU A 77 11.96 0.89 -22.38
C LEU A 77 10.99 0.00 -23.17
N LEU A 78 11.45 -1.11 -23.74
CA LEU A 78 10.58 -2.05 -24.46
C LEU A 78 9.42 -2.51 -23.58
N PRO A 79 8.22 -2.71 -24.14
CA PRO A 79 7.01 -2.97 -23.36
C PRO A 79 7.11 -4.21 -22.46
N PHE A 80 7.77 -5.28 -22.92
CA PHE A 80 7.96 -6.52 -22.15
C PHE A 80 8.97 -6.39 -21.02
N VAL A 81 10.10 -5.70 -21.27
CA VAL A 81 11.11 -5.46 -20.24
C VAL A 81 10.57 -4.50 -19.19
N ARG A 82 9.86 -3.46 -19.65
CA ARG A 82 9.18 -2.47 -18.81
C ARG A 82 8.16 -3.09 -17.86
N LEU A 83 7.45 -4.16 -18.23
CA LEU A 83 6.54 -4.86 -17.32
C LEU A 83 7.22 -5.32 -16.03
N THR A 84 8.51 -5.66 -16.05
CA THR A 84 9.24 -6.13 -14.86
C THR A 84 9.51 -5.04 -13.83
N TYR A 85 9.52 -3.77 -14.23
CA TYR A 85 9.81 -2.63 -13.35
C TYR A 85 8.73 -1.53 -13.39
N SER A 86 7.69 -1.68 -14.21
CA SER A 86 6.58 -0.73 -14.32
C SER A 86 5.71 -0.81 -13.08
N GLY A 87 5.83 0.19 -12.21
CA GLY A 87 5.01 0.24 -11.01
C GLY A 87 3.53 0.40 -11.32
N ALA A 88 3.13 1.18 -12.34
CA ALA A 88 1.71 1.37 -12.68
C ALA A 88 0.98 0.05 -12.97
N ALA A 89 1.58 -0.83 -13.79
CA ALA A 89 1.02 -2.15 -14.06
C ALA A 89 0.99 -3.04 -12.79
N MET A 90 2.06 -3.01 -11.99
CA MET A 90 2.15 -3.85 -10.79
C MET A 90 1.26 -3.38 -9.64
N VAL A 91 0.98 -2.08 -9.54
CA VAL A 91 -0.03 -1.54 -8.61
C VAL A 91 -1.42 -2.07 -8.97
N ALA A 92 -1.77 -2.09 -10.26
CA ALA A 92 -3.04 -2.67 -10.71
C ALA A 92 -3.14 -4.17 -10.35
N VAL A 93 -2.09 -4.95 -10.61
CA VAL A 93 -2.04 -6.37 -10.22
C VAL A 93 -2.18 -6.54 -8.70
N PHE A 94 -1.47 -5.74 -7.91
CA PHE A 94 -1.54 -5.78 -6.45
C PHE A 94 -2.96 -5.55 -5.94
N PHE A 95 -3.66 -4.54 -6.48
CA PHE A 95 -5.04 -4.23 -6.10
C PHE A 95 -6.04 -5.30 -6.55
N VAL A 96 -5.94 -5.76 -7.80
CA VAL A 96 -6.83 -6.81 -8.34
C VAL A 96 -6.69 -8.10 -7.54
N VAL A 97 -5.46 -8.55 -7.28
CA VAL A 97 -5.20 -9.77 -6.51
C VAL A 97 -5.68 -9.61 -5.06
N SER A 98 -5.41 -8.46 -4.43
CA SER A 98 -5.87 -8.17 -3.06
C SER A 98 -7.40 -8.15 -2.96
N GLY A 99 -8.09 -7.59 -3.97
CA GLY A 99 -9.55 -7.57 -4.06
C GLY A 99 -10.12 -8.97 -4.26
N PHE A 100 -9.55 -9.74 -5.19
CA PHE A 100 -9.98 -11.11 -5.48
C PHE A 100 -9.87 -12.01 -4.24
N VAL A 101 -8.72 -12.03 -3.56
CA VAL A 101 -8.53 -12.87 -2.35
C VAL A 101 -9.51 -12.48 -1.25
N LEU A 102 -9.83 -11.19 -1.13
CA LEU A 102 -10.78 -10.70 -0.15
C LEU A 102 -12.22 -11.13 -0.47
N LEU A 103 -12.67 -10.88 -1.70
CA LEU A 103 -14.02 -11.20 -2.15
C LEU A 103 -14.28 -12.70 -2.18
N HIS A 104 -13.31 -13.51 -2.59
CA HIS A 104 -13.42 -14.96 -2.64
C HIS A 104 -13.81 -15.56 -1.28
N ARG A 105 -13.25 -15.05 -0.17
CA ARG A 105 -13.62 -15.50 1.18
C ARG A 105 -15.05 -15.14 1.56
N PHE A 106 -15.54 -13.99 1.09
CA PHE A 106 -16.91 -13.55 1.34
C PHE A 106 -17.93 -14.32 0.51
N VAL A 107 -17.65 -14.57 -0.76
CA VAL A 107 -18.48 -15.41 -1.64
C VAL A 107 -18.62 -16.81 -1.05
N GLN A 108 -17.52 -17.43 -0.60
CA GLN A 108 -17.59 -18.74 0.07
C GLN A 108 -18.47 -18.77 1.33
N ARG A 109 -18.59 -17.65 2.07
CA ARG A 109 -19.48 -17.54 3.23
C ARG A 109 -20.93 -17.32 2.84
N MET A 110 -21.15 -16.58 1.74
CA MET A 110 -22.47 -16.36 1.15
C MET A 110 -23.07 -17.68 0.65
N ASP A 111 -22.29 -18.49 -0.07
CA ASP A 111 -22.74 -19.82 -0.56
C ASP A 111 -23.14 -20.74 0.59
N ARG A 112 -22.47 -20.63 1.74
CA ARG A 112 -22.76 -21.40 2.96
C ARG A 112 -23.89 -20.79 3.81
N HIS A 113 -24.56 -19.75 3.32
CA HIS A 113 -25.68 -19.07 3.97
C HIS A 113 -25.33 -18.48 5.36
N LYS A 114 -24.04 -18.15 5.57
CA LYS A 114 -23.53 -17.59 6.84
C LYS A 114 -23.55 -16.05 6.84
N TYR A 115 -24.72 -15.48 6.59
CA TYR A 115 -24.92 -14.02 6.51
C TYR A 115 -24.49 -13.21 7.75
N PRO A 116 -24.75 -13.62 9.01
CA PRO A 116 -24.34 -12.81 10.16
C PRO A 116 -22.81 -12.73 10.29
N GLU A 117 -22.09 -13.84 10.06
CA GLU A 117 -20.63 -13.86 10.06
C GLU A 117 -20.01 -13.11 8.87
N LEU A 118 -20.72 -13.09 7.74
CA LEU A 118 -20.33 -12.34 6.54
C LEU A 118 -20.40 -10.83 6.79
N LEU A 119 -21.54 -10.32 7.24
CA LEU A 119 -21.76 -8.89 7.46
C LEU A 119 -20.86 -8.35 8.58
N ALA A 120 -20.71 -9.10 9.67
CA ALA A 120 -19.78 -8.76 10.74
C ALA A 120 -18.33 -8.75 10.24
N GLY A 121 -17.94 -9.68 9.37
CA GLY A 121 -16.60 -9.69 8.78
C GLY A 121 -16.35 -8.50 7.84
N LEU A 122 -17.35 -8.17 7.02
CA LEU A 122 -17.26 -7.11 6.02
C LEU A 122 -17.20 -5.73 6.67
N SER A 123 -18.09 -5.43 7.62
CA SER A 123 -18.05 -4.16 8.37
C SER A 123 -16.71 -3.96 9.08
N SER A 124 -16.24 -5.01 9.74
CA SER A 124 -14.99 -5.05 10.49
C SER A 124 -13.77 -4.79 9.59
N ILE A 125 -13.75 -5.32 8.37
CA ILE A 125 -12.69 -5.08 7.40
C ILE A 125 -12.75 -3.66 6.83
N THR A 126 -13.93 -3.15 6.49
CA THR A 126 -14.10 -1.80 5.93
C THR A 126 -13.66 -0.73 6.92
N PHE A 127 -14.14 -0.79 8.18
CA PHE A 127 -13.78 0.18 9.21
C PHE A 127 -12.28 0.18 9.51
N ARG A 128 -11.66 -0.99 9.70
CA ARG A 128 -10.21 -1.06 9.96
C ARG A 128 -9.36 -0.59 8.79
N ARG A 129 -9.77 -0.87 7.55
CA ARG A 129 -9.03 -0.46 6.34
C ARG A 129 -9.08 1.05 6.15
N ALA A 130 -10.27 1.67 6.26
CA ALA A 130 -10.42 3.11 6.12
C ALA A 130 -9.57 3.87 7.13
N ILE A 131 -9.65 3.46 8.41
CA ILE A 131 -8.86 4.08 9.48
C ILE A 131 -7.36 3.94 9.22
N ARG A 132 -6.89 2.75 8.82
CA ARG A 132 -5.46 2.52 8.54
C ARG A 132 -4.96 3.25 7.30
N LEU A 133 -5.82 3.59 6.35
CA LEU A 133 -5.45 4.33 5.15
C LEU A 133 -5.43 5.84 5.42
N CYS A 134 -6.43 6.37 6.14
CA CYS A 134 -6.54 7.79 6.43
C CYS A 134 -5.61 8.25 7.56
N LEU A 135 -5.42 7.47 8.63
CA LEU A 135 -4.61 7.91 9.78
C LEU A 135 -3.14 8.20 9.43
N PRO A 136 -2.41 7.34 8.70
CA PRO A 136 -1.02 7.61 8.38
C PRO A 136 -0.85 8.84 7.49
N ALA A 137 -1.74 9.00 6.50
CA ALA A 137 -1.74 10.15 5.61
C ALA A 137 -2.01 11.44 6.40
N PHE A 138 -3.09 11.46 7.20
CA PHE A 138 -3.44 12.60 8.05
C PHE A 138 -2.34 12.93 9.07
N ALA A 139 -1.74 11.92 9.70
CA ALA A 139 -0.64 12.14 10.64
C ALA A 139 0.60 12.72 9.94
N SER A 140 0.90 12.28 8.71
CA SER A 140 2.03 12.80 7.94
C SER A 140 1.82 14.25 7.52
N SER A 141 0.62 14.62 7.04
CA SER A 141 0.29 15.98 6.66
C SER A 141 0.23 16.91 7.87
N LEU A 142 -0.34 16.46 8.99
CA LEU A 142 -0.37 17.20 10.24
C LEU A 142 1.04 17.46 10.77
N MET A 143 1.91 16.44 10.74
CA MET A 143 3.29 16.57 11.18
C MET A 143 4.04 17.58 10.32
N ALA A 144 3.86 17.54 9.00
CA ALA A 144 4.47 18.50 8.10
C ALA A 144 3.94 19.93 8.33
N TYR A 145 2.64 20.10 8.60
CA TYR A 145 2.04 21.38 8.99
C TYR A 145 2.68 21.94 10.27
N VAL A 146 2.79 21.12 11.32
CA VAL A 146 3.40 21.54 12.59
C VAL A 146 4.88 21.89 12.40
N CYS A 147 5.62 21.13 11.58
CA CYS A 147 7.03 21.46 11.28
C CYS A 147 7.18 22.76 10.48
N ALA A 148 6.23 23.11 9.62
CA ALA A 148 6.22 24.38 8.91
C ALA A 148 5.90 25.55 9.86
N ASP A 149 4.93 25.38 10.77
CA ASP A 149 4.54 26.39 11.76
C ASP A 149 5.68 26.68 12.77
N LEU A 150 6.43 25.64 13.15
CA LEU A 150 7.63 25.77 13.99
C LEU A 150 8.86 26.33 13.25
N GLY A 151 8.76 26.62 11.95
CA GLY A 151 9.86 27.13 11.14
C GLY A 151 10.99 26.13 10.86
N ILE A 152 10.77 24.84 11.10
CA ILE A 152 11.74 23.77 10.80
C ILE A 152 11.80 23.52 9.29
N ILE A 153 10.65 23.61 8.62
CA ILE A 153 10.51 23.48 7.17
C ILE A 153 10.13 24.84 6.60
N SER A 154 10.89 25.34 5.64
CA SER A 154 10.54 26.59 4.95
C SER A 154 9.36 26.35 4.01
N ALA A 155 8.23 26.99 4.30
CA ALA A 155 7.12 27.07 3.35
C ALA A 155 7.54 27.92 2.13
N PRO A 156 7.22 27.49 0.89
CA PRO A 156 7.50 28.22 -0.32
C PRO A 156 6.57 29.42 -0.37
N ASN A 157 7.13 30.56 -0.75
CA ASN A 157 6.36 31.80 -0.87
C ASN A 157 5.37 31.76 -2.06
N LYS A 158 5.51 30.79 -2.97
CA LYS A 158 4.63 30.61 -4.15
C LYS A 158 4.39 29.14 -4.45
N VAL A 159 3.14 28.82 -4.78
CA VAL A 159 2.71 27.53 -5.34
C VAL A 159 1.94 27.85 -6.62
N ASP A 160 2.32 27.26 -7.75
CA ASP A 160 1.71 27.48 -9.09
C ASP A 160 1.57 28.95 -9.49
N GLY A 161 2.58 29.76 -9.15
CA GLY A 161 2.62 31.19 -9.48
C GLY A 161 1.75 32.08 -8.61
N LYS A 162 0.92 31.52 -7.71
CA LYS A 162 0.15 32.24 -6.71
C LYS A 162 0.94 32.38 -5.39
N PRO A 163 0.81 33.50 -4.66
CA PRO A 163 1.38 33.61 -3.32
C PRO A 163 0.73 32.56 -2.40
N PHE A 164 1.55 31.81 -1.67
CA PHE A 164 1.10 30.81 -0.71
C PHE A 164 1.24 31.37 0.70
N GLU A 165 0.11 31.57 1.37
CA GLU A 165 0.06 31.99 2.77
C GLU A 165 -0.08 30.75 3.65
N HIS A 166 0.93 30.49 4.48
CA HIS A 166 0.88 29.39 5.42
C HIS A 166 -0.08 29.70 6.57
N GLY A 167 -1.01 28.78 6.86
CA GLY A 167 -1.92 28.89 7.99
C GLY A 167 -2.89 27.72 8.07
N LEU A 168 -3.71 27.72 9.13
CA LEU A 168 -4.71 26.67 9.37
C LEU A 168 -5.74 26.60 8.24
N THR A 169 -6.12 27.73 7.67
CA THR A 169 -7.03 27.80 6.52
C THR A 169 -6.47 27.09 5.29
N ALA A 170 -5.19 27.32 4.97
CA ALA A 170 -4.51 26.63 3.88
C ALA A 170 -4.38 25.12 4.13
N TYR A 171 -4.16 24.71 5.38
CA TYR A 171 -4.15 23.30 5.75
C TYR A 171 -5.53 22.64 5.62
N LEU A 172 -6.60 23.32 6.04
CA LEU A 172 -7.97 22.82 5.87
C LEU A 172 -8.38 22.73 4.40
N GLU A 173 -7.97 23.69 3.57
CA GLU A 173 -8.18 23.65 2.12
C GLU A 173 -7.44 22.48 1.47
N PHE A 174 -6.19 22.21 1.90
CA PHE A 174 -5.44 21.03 1.49
C PHE A 174 -6.16 19.72 1.89
N LEU A 175 -6.69 19.64 3.11
CA LEU A 175 -7.46 18.46 3.54
C LEU A 175 -8.76 18.30 2.74
N ASP A 176 -9.47 19.39 2.44
CA ASP A 176 -10.67 19.33 1.60
C ASP A 176 -10.32 18.87 0.18
N LEU A 177 -9.27 19.43 -0.44
CA LEU A 177 -8.79 18.99 -1.75
C LEU A 177 -8.45 17.49 -1.79
N GLU A 178 -7.77 16.98 -0.76
CA GLU A 178 -7.30 15.61 -0.73
C GLU A 178 -8.39 14.59 -0.33
N THR A 179 -9.38 15.00 0.45
CA THR A 179 -10.38 14.07 1.01
C THR A 179 -11.80 14.23 0.46
N ASN A 180 -12.09 15.30 -0.29
CA ASN A 180 -13.44 15.56 -0.80
C ASN A 180 -13.85 14.53 -1.86
N PRO A 181 -14.84 13.65 -1.57
CA PRO A 181 -15.22 12.57 -2.47
C PRO A 181 -16.05 13.05 -3.68
N TRP A 182 -16.45 14.31 -3.67
CA TRP A 182 -17.27 14.92 -4.72
C TRP A 182 -16.44 15.76 -5.69
N ASN A 183 -15.18 16.02 -5.35
CA ASN A 183 -14.24 16.70 -6.22
C ASN A 183 -13.55 15.67 -7.13
N TRP A 184 -13.79 15.75 -8.43
CA TRP A 184 -13.17 14.88 -9.43
C TRP A 184 -12.04 15.58 -10.20
N ASN A 185 -11.63 16.78 -9.75
CA ASN A 185 -10.51 17.49 -10.35
C ASN A 185 -9.21 16.72 -10.09
N ALA A 186 -8.38 16.60 -11.13
CA ALA A 186 -7.12 15.87 -11.07
C ALA A 186 -5.96 16.69 -10.47
N ASP A 187 -6.27 17.80 -9.79
CA ASP A 187 -5.29 18.69 -9.19
C ASP A 187 -4.80 18.10 -7.85
N PHE A 188 -4.00 17.03 -7.94
CA PHE A 188 -3.30 16.42 -6.80
C PHE A 188 -2.05 17.21 -6.39
N PHE A 189 -2.15 18.55 -6.38
CA PHE A 189 -1.03 19.43 -6.06
C PHE A 189 -1.19 19.93 -4.63
N GLY A 190 -0.39 19.37 -3.73
CA GLY A 190 -0.32 19.77 -2.34
C GLY A 190 1.11 20.10 -1.96
N PHE A 191 1.31 21.24 -1.29
CA PHE A 191 2.61 21.62 -0.75
C PHE A 191 3.23 20.52 0.15
N TYR A 192 2.40 19.74 0.83
CA TYR A 192 2.81 18.62 1.68
C TYR A 192 3.09 17.30 0.95
N ASN A 193 3.00 17.30 -0.38
CA ASN A 193 3.40 16.18 -1.23
C ASN A 193 4.16 16.68 -2.48
N PRO A 194 5.40 17.19 -2.34
CA PRO A 194 6.16 17.76 -3.45
C PRO A 194 6.72 16.71 -4.44
N GLN A 195 6.31 15.45 -4.32
CA GLN A 195 6.84 14.31 -5.08
C GLN A 195 5.83 13.70 -6.07
N LEU A 196 4.61 14.23 -6.14
CA LEU A 196 3.63 13.91 -7.19
C LEU A 196 3.75 14.84 -8.39
#